data_AF-A0A8B9ABW8-F1
#
_entry.id   AF-A0A8B9ABW8-F1
#
_cell.length_a   1.000
_cell.length_b   1.000
_cell.length_c   1.000
_cell.angle_alpha   90.00
_cell.angle_beta   90.00
_cell.angle_gamma   90.00
#
_symmetry.space_group_name_H-M   'P 1'
#
loop_
_entity.id
_entity.type
_entity.pdbx_description
1 polymer ?
#
loop_
_entity_poly.entity_id
_entity_poly.type
_entity_poly.pdbx_seq_one_letter_code
_entity_poly.pdbx_strand_id
1 'polypeptide(L)'
;MLESYEGVWEGLSPPALHDNVEFDYSGNYLAIAGSDVRVYQVASVKMEWNQIKTLADLSGTGKVTCVKFGADAKYMAVGSMDRNLRIFGLPGDGPEEPRSPDH
;
A
#
# COMPACT_ATOMS: atom_id res chain seq x y z
N MET A 1 0.03 33.82 5.27
CA MET A 1 -1.05 33.67 6.27
C MET A 1 -1.97 32.60 5.69
N LEU A 2 -1.88 31.37 6.18
CA LEU A 2 -2.74 30.27 5.73
C LEU A 2 -4.01 30.35 6.58
N GLU A 3 -5.15 30.62 5.96
CA GLU A 3 -6.45 30.60 6.65
C GLU A 3 -6.89 29.15 6.84
N SER A 4 -7.24 28.81 8.08
CA SER A 4 -7.75 27.52 8.49
C SER A 4 -9.17 27.31 7.94
N TYR A 5 -9.38 26.24 7.18
CA TYR A 5 -10.71 25.87 6.67
C TYR A 5 -11.43 24.98 7.69
N GLU A 6 -12.34 25.58 8.45
CA GLU A 6 -13.27 24.88 9.36
C GLU A 6 -14.64 24.79 8.64
N GLY A 7 -14.80 23.80 7.77
CA GLY A 7 -16.05 23.54 7.03
C GLY A 7 -16.77 22.31 7.57
N VAL A 8 -18.01 22.48 8.02
CA VAL A 8 -18.91 21.41 8.47
C VAL A 8 -19.43 20.63 7.26
N TRP A 9 -19.19 19.32 7.22
CA TRP A 9 -19.60 18.42 6.12
C TRP A 9 -21.08 18.01 6.25
N GLU A 10 -22.00 18.91 5.92
CA GLU A 10 -23.42 18.56 5.82
C GLU A 10 -23.80 18.28 4.35
N GLY A 11 -24.20 17.04 4.05
CA GLY A 11 -25.16 16.77 2.97
C GLY A 11 -24.65 16.27 1.62
N LEU A 12 -23.34 16.20 1.36
CA LEU A 12 -22.79 15.45 0.24
C LEU A 12 -21.67 14.57 0.80
N SER A 13 -21.77 13.24 0.64
CA SER A 13 -20.57 12.42 0.70
C SER A 13 -19.58 13.09 -0.25
N PRO A 14 -18.40 13.55 0.20
CA PRO A 14 -17.40 14.04 -0.73
C PRO A 14 -17.24 12.99 -1.83
N PRO A 15 -17.12 13.38 -3.12
CA PRO A 15 -16.87 12.42 -4.17
C PRO A 15 -15.70 11.59 -3.70
N ALA A 16 -15.91 10.28 -3.60
CA ALA A 16 -15.07 9.39 -2.82
C ALA A 16 -13.66 9.31 -3.44
N LEU A 17 -12.81 10.28 -3.11
CA LEU A 17 -11.38 10.30 -3.41
C LEU A 17 -10.73 9.39 -2.37
N HIS A 18 -10.98 8.08 -2.48
CA HIS A 18 -10.24 7.08 -1.71
C HIS A 18 -8.88 6.85 -2.37
N ASP A 19 -8.07 7.89 -2.44
CA ASP A 19 -6.64 7.70 -2.66
C ASP A 19 -6.09 7.24 -1.31
N ASN A 20 -5.93 5.92 -1.20
CA ASN A 20 -5.56 5.27 0.05
C ASN A 20 -4.04 5.28 0.18
N VAL A 21 -3.54 5.76 1.32
CA VAL A 21 -2.12 5.74 1.67
C VAL A 21 -1.92 4.92 2.94
N GLU A 22 -0.85 4.15 2.99
CA GLU A 22 -0.56 3.31 4.14
C GLU A 22 0.93 3.10 4.37
N PHE A 23 1.35 3.22 5.63
CA PHE A 23 2.66 2.74 6.07
C PHE A 23 2.61 1.27 6.44
N ASP A 24 3.68 0.53 6.14
CA ASP A 24 3.88 -0.77 6.75
C ASP A 24 4.10 -0.64 8.26
N TYR A 25 3.98 -1.75 9.01
CA TYR A 25 4.11 -1.75 10.46
C TYR A 25 5.44 -1.18 10.96
N SER A 26 6.53 -1.37 10.21
CA SER A 26 7.85 -0.86 10.60
C SER A 26 8.06 0.62 10.29
N GLY A 27 7.18 1.24 9.48
CA GLY A 27 7.31 2.62 9.01
C GLY A 27 8.40 2.82 7.95
N ASN A 28 8.98 1.75 7.43
CA ASN A 28 10.05 1.80 6.42
C ASN A 28 9.50 1.92 4.99
N TYR A 29 8.22 1.64 4.79
CA TYR A 29 7.57 1.69 3.49
C TYR A 29 6.24 2.44 3.55
N LEU A 30 5.97 3.21 2.50
CA LEU A 30 4.70 3.90 2.27
C LEU A 30 4.12 3.45 0.93
N ALA A 31 2.92 2.90 0.93
CA ALA A 31 2.16 2.58 -0.25
C ALA A 31 1.12 3.67 -0.55
N ILE A 32 0.90 3.96 -1.83
CA ILE A 32 -0.07 4.93 -2.32
C ILE A 32 -0.90 4.25 -3.43
N ALA A 33 -2.21 4.22 -3.24
CA ALA A 33 -3.19 3.77 -4.23
C ALA A 33 -3.70 4.95 -5.08
N GLY A 34 -3.76 4.76 -6.39
CA GLY A 34 -4.32 5.71 -7.35
C GLY A 34 -4.61 5.03 -8.68
N SER A 35 -4.05 5.53 -9.78
CA SER A 35 -4.11 4.83 -11.08
C SER A 35 -3.28 3.56 -11.14
N ASP A 36 -2.23 3.53 -10.31
CA ASP A 36 -1.34 2.40 -10.04
C ASP A 36 -1.17 2.30 -8.51
N VAL A 37 -0.38 1.32 -8.05
CA VAL A 37 0.16 1.35 -6.68
C VAL A 37 1.62 1.72 -6.72
N ARG A 38 2.01 2.74 -5.95
CA ARG A 38 3.42 3.12 -5.76
C ARG A 38 3.85 2.80 -4.35
N VAL A 39 5.05 2.25 -4.22
CA VAL A 39 5.67 2.01 -2.91
C VAL A 39 6.93 2.84 -2.82
N TYR A 40 7.02 3.63 -1.78
CA TYR A 40 8.17 4.43 -1.42
C TYR A 40 8.88 3.80 -0.24
N GLN A 41 10.21 3.76 -0.29
CA GLN A 41 11.02 3.50 0.87
C GLN A 41 11.22 4.80 1.64
N VAL A 42 10.91 4.74 2.93
CA VAL A 42 11.05 5.84 3.85
C VAL A 42 12.47 5.82 4.38
N ALA A 43 13.31 6.69 3.84
CA ALA A 43 14.59 6.99 4.46
C ALA A 43 14.39 7.94 5.64
N SER A 44 15.39 8.02 6.53
CA SER A 44 15.38 8.92 7.70
C SER A 44 14.92 10.34 7.33
N VAL A 45 14.33 11.08 8.26
CA VAL A 45 13.64 12.40 8.12
C VAL A 45 14.41 13.46 7.31
N LYS A 46 15.70 13.26 7.06
CA LYS A 46 16.60 14.14 6.28
C LYS A 46 16.80 13.74 4.82
N MET A 47 16.25 12.62 4.36
CA MET A 47 16.47 12.06 3.02
C MET A 47 15.20 12.03 2.17
N GLU A 48 15.41 12.06 0.86
CA GLU A 48 14.37 12.02 -0.17
C GLU A 48 13.60 10.69 -0.15
N TRP A 49 12.30 10.75 -0.44
CA TRP A 49 11.43 9.58 -0.53
C TRP A 49 11.71 8.85 -1.84
N ASN A 50 12.27 7.64 -1.77
CA ASN A 50 12.63 6.88 -2.96
C ASN A 50 11.50 5.96 -3.39
N GLN A 51 10.99 6.10 -4.60
CA GLN A 51 10.02 5.16 -5.17
C GLN A 51 10.73 3.85 -5.54
N ILE A 52 10.41 2.77 -4.83
CA ILE A 52 11.06 1.47 -5.02
C ILE A 52 10.21 0.48 -5.81
N LYS A 53 8.91 0.75 -5.96
CA LYS A 53 7.99 -0.13 -6.69
C LYS A 53 6.86 0.66 -7.34
N THR A 54 6.48 0.20 -8.52
CA THR A 54 5.19 0.52 -9.15
C THR A 54 4.52 -0.79 -9.53
N LEU A 55 3.29 -1.00 -9.07
CA LEU A 55 2.42 -2.05 -9.56
C LEU A 55 1.47 -1.41 -10.57
N ALA A 56 1.90 -1.45 -11.83
CA ALA A 56 1.17 -0.86 -12.95
C ALA A 56 0.02 -1.75 -13.41
N ASP A 57 -0.97 -1.11 -14.04
CA ASP A 57 -2.06 -1.76 -14.79
C ASP A 57 -2.80 -2.87 -14.00
N LEU A 58 -3.37 -2.47 -12.87
CA LEU A 58 -4.06 -3.41 -11.99
C LEU A 58 -5.53 -3.62 -12.36
N SER A 59 -6.10 -2.99 -13.38
CA SER A 59 -7.57 -3.06 -13.51
C SER A 59 -8.18 -2.89 -14.88
N GLY A 60 -7.47 -2.38 -15.88
CA GLY A 60 -8.10 -1.91 -17.12
C GLY A 60 -9.10 -0.74 -16.93
N THR A 61 -9.71 -0.58 -15.75
CA THR A 61 -10.54 0.56 -15.32
C THR A 61 -9.74 1.66 -14.62
N GLY A 62 -8.44 1.44 -14.41
CA GLY A 62 -7.46 2.45 -14.02
C GLY A 62 -7.59 3.02 -12.60
N LYS A 63 -8.29 2.38 -11.65
CA LYS A 63 -8.39 2.91 -10.27
C LYS A 63 -8.26 1.85 -9.19
N VAL A 64 -7.19 1.95 -8.41
CA VAL A 64 -6.98 1.25 -7.15
C VAL A 64 -7.68 2.04 -6.04
N THR A 65 -8.38 1.35 -5.16
CA THR A 65 -9.21 1.98 -4.11
C THR A 65 -8.69 1.73 -2.70
N CYS A 66 -7.92 0.67 -2.51
CA CYS A 66 -7.28 0.39 -1.24
C CYS A 66 -5.99 -0.40 -1.43
N VAL A 67 -5.05 -0.18 -0.51
CA VAL A 67 -3.81 -0.93 -0.39
C VAL A 67 -3.61 -1.31 1.07
N LYS A 68 -3.20 -2.56 1.32
CA LYS A 68 -2.92 -3.09 2.66
C LYS A 68 -1.62 -3.89 2.71
N PHE A 69 -0.66 -3.47 3.52
CA PHE A 69 0.50 -4.29 3.86
C PHE A 69 0.11 -5.50 4.71
N GLY A 70 0.66 -6.65 4.35
CA GLY A 70 0.65 -7.86 5.17
C GLY A 70 1.75 -7.85 6.23
N ALA A 71 1.79 -8.91 7.03
CA ALA A 71 2.79 -9.09 8.09
C ALA A 71 4.22 -8.91 7.54
N ASP A 72 5.04 -8.15 8.26
CA ASP A 72 6.43 -7.81 7.91
C ASP A 72 6.63 -7.26 6.48
N ALA A 73 5.59 -6.65 5.89
CA ALA A 73 5.56 -6.24 4.49
C ALA A 73 5.86 -7.37 3.46
N LYS A 74 5.68 -8.65 3.85
CA LYS A 74 5.94 -9.82 2.98
C LYS A 74 4.97 -9.94 1.81
N TYR A 75 3.76 -9.45 2.01
CA TYR A 75 2.75 -9.36 0.96
C TYR A 75 1.97 -8.06 1.06
N MET A 76 1.21 -7.75 0.02
CA MET A 76 0.36 -6.58 -0.05
C MET A 76 -0.96 -6.94 -0.74
N ALA A 77 -2.08 -6.56 -0.12
CA ALA A 77 -3.42 -6.69 -0.68
C ALA A 77 -3.84 -5.39 -1.37
N VAL A 78 -4.37 -5.49 -2.58
CA VAL A 78 -4.75 -4.35 -3.41
C VAL A 78 -6.16 -4.55 -3.95
N GLY A 79 -7.08 -3.67 -3.56
CA GLY A 79 -8.46 -3.65 -4.06
C GLY A 79 -8.63 -2.61 -5.16
N SER A 80 -9.42 -2.93 -6.18
CA SER A 80 -9.63 -2.06 -7.33
C SER A 80 -11.09 -2.04 -7.81
N MET A 81 -11.43 -1.00 -8.58
CA MET A 81 -12.76 -0.79 -9.19
C MET A 81 -13.13 -1.84 -10.25
N ASP A 82 -12.17 -2.65 -10.72
CA ASP A 82 -12.46 -3.79 -11.60
C ASP A 82 -13.08 -5.00 -10.86
N ARG A 83 -13.37 -4.83 -9.57
CA ARG A 83 -13.93 -5.85 -8.66
C ARG A 83 -12.96 -6.99 -8.35
N ASN A 84 -11.66 -6.75 -8.49
CA ASN A 84 -10.64 -7.70 -8.09
C ASN A 84 -9.90 -7.25 -6.83
N LEU A 85 -9.55 -8.24 -6.01
CA LEU A 85 -8.58 -8.12 -4.92
C LEU A 85 -7.33 -8.89 -5.32
N ARG A 86 -6.18 -8.24 -5.35
CA ARG A 86 -4.90 -8.83 -5.74
C ARG A 86 -3.96 -8.91 -4.54
N ILE A 87 -3.26 -10.02 -4.42
CA ILE A 87 -2.21 -10.21 -3.42
C ILE A 87 -0.86 -10.24 -4.16
N PHE A 88 0.05 -9.37 -3.77
CA PHE A 88 1.43 -9.31 -4.26
C PHE A 88 2.38 -9.73 -3.17
N GLY A 89 3.41 -10.52 -3.51
CA GLY A 89 4.34 -11.08 -2.53
C GLY A 89 4.06 -12.57 -2.29
N LEU A 90 4.98 -13.22 -1.59
CA LEU A 90 4.88 -14.66 -1.34
C LEU A 90 4.04 -14.90 -0.09
N PRO A 91 3.07 -15.83 -0.11
CA PRO A 91 2.54 -16.37 1.13
C PRO A 91 3.71 -17.00 1.89
N GLY A 92 4.03 -16.48 3.07
CA GLY A 92 5.11 -17.00 3.89
C GLY A 92 4.83 -18.45 4.26
N ASP A 93 5.47 -19.37 3.54
CA ASP A 93 6.53 -20.26 4.05
C ASP A 93 6.94 -21.19 2.91
N GLY A 94 8.15 -21.00 2.38
CA GLY A 94 8.84 -22.11 1.73
C GLY A 94 9.11 -23.19 2.79
N PRO A 95 9.08 -24.49 2.47
CA PRO A 95 9.31 -25.53 3.47
C PRO A 95 10.66 -25.32 4.16
N GLU A 96 10.64 -25.27 5.50
CA GLU A 96 11.83 -25.40 6.35
C GLU A 96 12.63 -26.63 5.89
N GLU A 97 13.90 -26.44 5.57
CA GLU A 97 14.83 -27.56 5.42
C GLU A 97 14.91 -28.28 6.78
N PRO A 98 14.63 -29.59 6.86
CA PRO A 98 14.67 -30.30 8.13
C PRO A 98 16.10 -30.25 8.68
N ARG A 99 16.25 -29.68 9.88
CA ARG A 99 17.52 -29.71 10.62
C ARG A 99 17.96 -31.17 10.73
N SER A 100 19.11 -31.50 10.14
CA SER A 100 19.71 -32.81 10.28
C SER A 100 19.85 -33.13 11.77
N PRO A 101 19.51 -34.35 12.25
CA PRO A 101 19.80 -34.73 13.62
C PRO A 101 21.31 -34.67 13.83
N ASP A 102 21.75 -33.95 14.86
CA ASP A 102 23.13 -33.94 15.30
C ASP A 102 23.59 -35.39 15.56
N HIS A 103 24.72 -35.77 14.96
CA HIS A 103 25.34 -37.09 15.10
C HIS A 103 26.33 -37.11 16.28
#